data_AF-A0A953AYK1-F1
#
_entry.id   AF-A0A953AYK1-F1
#
_cell.length_a   1.000
_cell.length_b   1.000
_cell.length_c   1.000
_cell.angle_alpha   90.00
_cell.angle_beta   90.00
_cell.angle_gamma   90.00
#
_symmetry.space_group_name_H-M   'P 1'
#
loop_
_entity.id
_entity.type
_entity.pdbx_description
1 polymer ?
#
loop_
_entity_poly.entity_id
_entity_poly.type
_entity_poly.pdbx_seq_one_letter_code
_entity_poly.pdbx_strand_id
1 'polypeptide(L)'
;MGNDRPSVSPYLLRPLRSRQEAERDRQTLHDRLVAGLEVHGWRVVEDARSTKYTVLTRDGGRGGFYYVGKAGALRVGRTVAESRPVPAALRARLLEVE
;
A
#
# COMPACT_ATOMS: atom_id res chain seq x y z
N MET A 1 12.60 -54.46 -21.22
CA MET A 1 12.92 -53.03 -21.32
C MET A 1 11.64 -52.26 -21.64
N GLY A 2 10.91 -51.83 -20.61
CA GLY A 2 9.78 -50.91 -20.75
C GLY A 2 10.24 -49.53 -20.33
N ASN A 3 10.22 -48.56 -21.25
CA ASN A 3 10.57 -47.17 -20.96
C ASN A 3 9.40 -46.50 -20.23
N ASP A 4 9.47 -46.44 -18.90
CA ASP A 4 8.61 -45.59 -18.07
C ASP A 4 8.89 -44.12 -18.34
N ARG A 5 8.17 -43.52 -19.30
CA ARG A 5 8.09 -42.07 -19.43
C ARG A 5 7.09 -41.57 -18.38
N PRO A 6 7.47 -40.73 -17.41
CA PRO A 6 6.47 -40.05 -16.61
C PRO A 6 5.71 -39.08 -17.52
N SER A 7 4.39 -39.26 -17.57
CA SER A 7 3.44 -38.32 -18.17
C SER A 7 3.54 -37.00 -17.42
N VAL A 8 4.38 -36.08 -17.91
CA VAL A 8 4.52 -34.74 -17.35
C VAL A 8 3.30 -33.95 -17.80
N SER A 9 2.39 -33.73 -16.85
CA SER A 9 1.16 -32.98 -17.06
C SER A 9 1.44 -31.62 -17.72
N PRO A 10 0.75 -31.24 -18.81
CA PRO A 10 1.02 -30.02 -19.58
C PRO A 10 0.68 -28.72 -18.84
N TYR A 11 0.26 -28.80 -17.57
CA TYR A 11 -0.07 -27.66 -16.73
C TYR A 11 1.13 -27.07 -15.96
N LEU A 12 2.35 -27.57 -16.18
CA LEU A 12 3.58 -27.06 -15.55
C LEU A 12 4.31 -25.96 -16.36
N LEU A 13 3.59 -25.25 -17.23
CA LEU A 13 4.07 -24.01 -17.84
C LEU A 13 3.07 -22.88 -17.62
N ARG A 14 2.64 -22.68 -16.36
CA ARG A 14 2.29 -21.32 -15.94
C ARG A 14 3.62 -20.62 -15.68
N PRO A 15 3.97 -19.53 -16.37
CA PRO A 15 5.10 -18.74 -15.93
C PRO A 15 4.80 -18.36 -14.49
N LEU A 16 5.76 -18.61 -13.61
CA LEU A 16 5.80 -18.03 -12.28
C LEU A 16 5.86 -16.50 -12.49
N ARG A 17 4.73 -15.86 -12.81
CA ARG A 17 4.60 -14.41 -12.67
C ARG A 17 5.04 -14.16 -11.25
N SER A 18 6.14 -13.42 -11.12
CA SER A 18 6.83 -13.25 -9.86
C SER A 18 5.80 -12.82 -8.83
N ARG A 19 5.82 -13.35 -7.60
CA ARG A 19 4.93 -12.87 -6.52
C ARG A 19 4.86 -11.34 -6.50
N GLN A 20 6.01 -10.70 -6.75
CA GLN A 20 6.18 -9.26 -6.93
C GLN A 20 5.31 -8.61 -8.02
N GLU A 21 5.05 -9.27 -9.15
CA GLU A 21 4.18 -8.75 -10.22
C GLU A 21 2.70 -8.87 -9.86
N ALA A 22 2.29 -9.96 -9.18
CA ALA A 22 0.92 -10.09 -8.67
C ALA A 22 0.64 -9.14 -7.50
N GLU A 23 1.67 -8.76 -6.74
CA GLU A 23 1.64 -7.70 -5.72
C GLU A 23 1.59 -6.30 -6.37
N ARG A 24 2.28 -6.08 -7.49
CA ARG A 24 2.22 -4.81 -8.27
C ARG A 24 0.87 -4.57 -8.94
N ASP A 25 0.26 -5.59 -9.56
CA ASP A 25 -1.05 -5.48 -10.22
C ASP A 25 -2.20 -5.23 -9.22
N ARG A 26 -1.94 -5.52 -7.94
CA ARG A 26 -2.87 -5.28 -6.82
C ARG A 26 -2.45 -4.06 -6.01
N GLN A 27 -1.74 -3.08 -6.60
CA GLN A 27 -1.49 -1.79 -5.98
C GLN A 27 -2.81 -1.11 -5.69
N THR A 28 -3.27 -1.31 -4.47
CA THR A 28 -4.53 -0.74 -4.05
C THR A 28 -4.37 0.77 -3.98
N LEU A 29 -5.48 1.49 -4.05
CA LEU A 29 -5.50 2.93 -3.84
C LEU A 29 -4.80 3.32 -2.51
N HIS A 30 -4.80 2.41 -1.53
CA HIS A 30 -4.04 2.56 -0.29
C HIS A 30 -2.53 2.60 -0.53
N ASP A 31 -1.97 1.61 -1.21
CA ASP A 31 -0.52 1.53 -1.49
C ASP A 31 -0.01 2.75 -2.26
N ARG A 32 -0.79 3.22 -3.25
CA ARG A 32 -0.44 4.43 -4.00
C ARG A 32 -0.41 5.68 -3.12
N LEU A 33 -1.35 5.81 -2.18
CA LEU A 33 -1.36 6.93 -1.24
C LEU A 33 -0.21 6.85 -0.23
N VAL A 34 0.11 5.64 0.23
CA VAL A 34 1.28 5.40 1.11
C VAL A 34 2.56 5.78 0.38
N ALA A 35 2.77 5.26 -0.83
CA ALA A 35 3.93 5.56 -1.65
C ALA A 35 4.06 7.06 -1.95
N GLY A 36 2.98 7.74 -2.34
CA GLY A 36 3.00 9.18 -2.57
C GLY A 36 3.39 9.97 -1.31
N LEU A 37 2.87 9.58 -0.14
CA LEU A 37 3.27 10.19 1.12
C LEU A 37 4.74 9.91 1.46
N GLU A 38 5.25 8.71 1.18
CA GLU A 38 6.67 8.38 1.36
C GLU A 38 7.59 9.24 0.51
N VAL A 39 7.23 9.50 -0.76
CA VAL A 39 7.97 10.41 -1.64
C VAL A 39 8.01 11.84 -1.07
N HIS A 40 6.95 12.27 -0.40
CA HIS A 40 6.90 13.57 0.29
C HIS A 40 7.60 13.58 1.67
N GLY A 41 8.31 12.51 2.02
CA GLY A 41 9.10 12.40 3.25
C GLY A 41 8.31 11.99 4.49
N TRP A 42 7.10 11.45 4.31
CA TRP A 42 6.35 10.83 5.39
C TRP A 42 6.80 9.38 5.57
N ARG A 43 6.78 8.87 6.79
CA ARG A 43 7.17 7.49 7.11
C ARG A 43 6.02 6.77 7.78
N VAL A 44 5.82 5.52 7.41
CA VAL A 44 4.84 4.65 8.07
C VAL A 44 5.25 4.42 9.52
N VAL A 45 4.30 4.58 10.43
CA VAL A 45 4.44 4.24 11.84
C VAL A 45 4.02 2.78 12.00
N GLU A 46 5.00 1.87 12.07
CA GLU A 46 4.74 0.43 12.20
C GLU A 46 4.09 0.07 13.55
N ASP A 47 4.38 0.84 14.61
CA ASP A 47 3.78 0.67 15.95
C ASP A 47 2.42 1.38 16.11
N ALA A 48 1.71 1.64 15.01
CA ALA A 48 0.41 2.27 15.09
C ALA A 48 -0.60 1.34 15.78
N ARG A 49 -1.12 1.75 16.95
CA ARG A 49 -2.18 1.03 17.69
C ARG A 49 -3.50 0.86 16.93
N SER A 50 -3.62 1.39 15.71
CA SER A 50 -4.84 1.32 14.92
C SER A 50 -4.74 0.27 13.83
N THR A 51 -5.49 -0.82 13.96
CA THR A 51 -5.57 -1.90 12.94
C THR A 51 -6.39 -1.50 11.70
N LYS A 52 -7.08 -0.35 11.75
CA LYS A 52 -7.98 0.13 10.70
C LYS A 52 -7.31 1.04 9.68
N TYR A 53 -6.20 1.70 10.06
CA TYR A 53 -5.53 2.70 9.26
C TYR A 53 -4.01 2.48 9.28
N THR A 54 -3.38 2.62 8.12
CA THR A 54 -1.93 2.82 8.06
C THR A 54 -1.65 4.26 8.45
N VAL A 55 -0.83 4.45 9.47
CA VAL A 55 -0.51 5.77 10.01
C VAL A 55 0.83 6.20 9.47
N LEU A 56 0.93 7.40 8.93
CA LEU A 56 2.17 7.98 8.46
C LEU A 56 2.47 9.26 9.22
N THR A 57 3.73 9.46 9.55
CA THR A 57 4.20 10.64 10.25
C THR A 57 5.46 11.21 9.62
N ARG A 58 5.66 12.50 9.79
CA ARG A 58 6.86 13.20 9.37
C ARG A 58 7.44 13.93 10.59
N ASP A 59 8.77 13.91 10.71
CA ASP A 59 9.50 14.55 11.83
C ASP A 59 9.01 14.09 13.22
N GLY A 60 8.80 12.77 13.39
CA GLY A 60 8.44 12.18 14.68
C GLY A 60 7.10 12.64 15.26
N GLY A 61 6.14 13.02 14.43
CA GLY A 61 4.79 13.44 14.86
C GLY A 61 4.59 14.96 14.96
N ARG A 62 5.64 15.78 14.79
CA ARG A 62 5.50 17.25 14.87
C ARG A 62 4.64 17.84 13.75
N GLY A 63 4.67 17.23 12.57
CA GLY A 63 3.81 17.61 11.43
C GLY A 63 2.39 17.05 11.50
N GLY A 64 2.06 16.29 12.55
CA GLY A 64 0.83 15.50 12.64
C GLY A 64 0.96 14.12 12.00
N PHE A 65 -0.20 13.50 11.78
CA PHE A 65 -0.31 12.15 11.24
C PHE A 65 -1.28 12.11 10.06
N TYR A 66 -0.92 11.34 9.06
CA TYR A 66 -1.83 10.89 8.01
C TYR A 66 -2.35 9.51 8.35
N TYR A 67 -3.63 9.29 8.11
CA TYR A 67 -4.31 8.02 8.32
C TYR A 67 -4.88 7.56 6.98
N VAL A 68 -4.30 6.49 6.44
CA VAL A 68 -4.72 5.88 5.18
C VAL A 68 -5.52 4.62 5.47
N GLY A 69 -6.80 4.63 5.15
CA GLY A 69 -7.67 3.46 5.24
C GLY A 69 -7.45 2.50 4.08
N LYS A 70 -7.79 1.22 4.27
CA LYS A 70 -7.67 0.17 3.24
C LYS A 70 -8.47 0.48 1.96
N ALA A 71 -9.60 1.18 2.07
CA ALA A 71 -10.41 1.61 0.94
C ALA A 71 -9.87 2.89 0.23
N GLY A 72 -8.67 3.35 0.58
CA GLY A 72 -8.10 4.61 0.07
C GLY A 72 -8.72 5.87 0.69
N ALA A 73 -9.27 5.75 1.89
CA ALA A 73 -9.73 6.89 2.68
C ALA A 73 -8.51 7.58 3.30
N LEU A 74 -8.25 8.83 2.91
CA LEU A 74 -7.13 9.61 3.45
C LEU A 74 -7.63 10.65 4.46
N ARG A 75 -7.05 10.65 5.66
CA ARG A 75 -7.34 11.62 6.72
C ARG A 75 -6.05 12.20 7.29
N VAL A 76 -6.11 13.40 7.85
CA VAL A 76 -4.98 14.09 8.49
C VAL A 76 -5.39 14.68 9.83
N GLY A 77 -4.53 14.56 10.84
CA GLY A 77 -4.77 15.13 12.17
C GLY A 77 -3.66 14.82 13.17
N ARG A 78 -3.76 15.40 14.37
CA ARG A 78 -2.85 15.09 15.49
C ARG A 78 -3.17 13.75 16.15
N THR A 79 -4.44 13.35 16.11
CA THR A 79 -4.94 12.07 16.61
C THR A 79 -5.97 11.50 15.64
N VAL A 80 -6.26 10.20 15.72
CA VAL A 80 -7.28 9.55 14.87
C VAL A 80 -8.65 10.20 15.08
N ALA A 81 -8.98 10.53 16.35
CA ALA A 81 -10.26 11.12 16.73
C ALA A 81 -10.45 12.54 16.19
N GLU A 82 -9.39 13.34 16.17
CA GLU A 82 -9.43 14.71 15.62
C GLU A 82 -9.12 14.77 14.12
N SER A 83 -8.85 13.63 13.49
CA SER A 83 -8.48 13.57 12.08
C SER A 83 -9.64 14.02 11.19
N ARG A 84 -9.32 14.80 10.16
CA ARG A 84 -10.26 15.27 9.15
C ARG A 84 -9.98 14.61 7.80
N PRO A 85 -11.02 14.35 6.99
CA PRO A 85 -10.80 13.86 5.64
C PRO A 85 -9.98 14.87 4.85
N VAL A 86 -9.00 14.36 4.10
CA VAL A 86 -8.14 15.19 3.26
C VAL A 86 -8.94 15.63 2.02
N PRO A 87 -8.78 16.89 1.55
CA PRO A 87 -9.42 17.36 0.32
C PRO A 87 -9.06 16.47 -0.87
N ALA A 88 -10.03 16.23 -1.77
CA ALA A 88 -9.83 15.40 -2.95
C ALA A 88 -8.66 15.88 -3.83
N ALA A 89 -8.43 17.20 -3.89
CA ALA A 89 -7.29 17.79 -4.62
C ALA A 89 -5.93 17.35 -4.05
N LEU A 90 -5.76 17.34 -2.72
CA LEU A 90 -4.50 16.89 -2.10
C LEU A 90 -4.32 15.39 -2.30
N ARG A 91 -5.41 14.62 -2.23
CA ARG A 91 -5.39 13.19 -2.54
C ARG A 91 -4.99 12.92 -4.00
N ALA A 92 -5.48 13.71 -4.95
CA ALA A 92 -5.11 13.59 -6.36
C ALA A 92 -3.62 13.85 -6.57
N ARG A 93 -3.07 14.92 -5.96
CA ARG A 93 -1.63 15.21 -6.02
C ARG A 93 -0.75 14.08 -5.47
N LEU A 94 -1.20 13.40 -4.43
CA LEU A 94 -0.51 12.22 -3.86
C LEU A 94 -0.62 10.97 -4.75
N LEU A 95 -1.52 10.96 -5.72
CA LEU A 95 -1.68 9.87 -6.69
C LEU A 95 -1.05 10.18 -8.04
N GLU A 96 -0.71 11.45 -8.31
CA GLU A 96 0.00 11.93 -9.51
C GLU A 96 1.53 11.74 -9.42
N VAL A 97 2.02 11.11 -8.34
CA VAL A 97 3.45 10.84 -8.17
C VAL A 97 3.82 9.65 -9.05
N GLU A 98 4.17 9.93 -10.31
CA GLU A 98 4.84 9.00 -11.24
C GLU A 98 6.35 8.99 -11.03
#